data_AF-A0A2A4GZW7-F1
#
_entry.id   AF-A0A2A4GZW7-F1
#
_cell.length_a   1.000
_cell.length_b   1.000
_cell.length_c   1.000
_cell.angle_alpha   90.00
_cell.angle_beta   90.00
_cell.angle_gamma   90.00
#
_symmetry.space_group_name_H-M   'P 1'
#
loop_
_entity.id
_entity.type
_entity.pdbx_description
1 polymer ?
#
loop_
_entity_poly.entity_id
_entity_poly.type
_entity_poly.pdbx_seq_one_letter_code
_entity_poly.pdbx_strand_id
1 'polypeptide(L)'
;MRQLILLSLSIINIIFIICTFIFHIGIDYLSLRIIFVAFSLVVGIYSVLLHETKQQLLLSAIASVIALLHIILITSAVYSVVYA
;
A
#
# COMPACT_ATOMS: atom_id res chain seq x y z
N MET A 1 12.60 -10.44 -18.33
CA MET A 1 11.12 -10.28 -18.29
C MET A 1 10.61 -10.13 -16.85
N ARG A 2 10.72 -11.17 -16.01
CA ARG A 2 10.17 -11.17 -14.63
C ARG A 2 10.75 -10.08 -13.72
N GLN A 3 12.07 -9.85 -13.75
CA GLN A 3 12.72 -8.79 -12.97
C GLN A 3 12.26 -7.37 -13.34
N LEU A 4 11.98 -7.09 -14.62
CA LEU A 4 11.44 -5.81 -15.07
C LEU A 4 10.02 -5.58 -14.57
N ILE A 5 9.19 -6.63 -14.57
CA ILE A 5 7.82 -6.59 -14.05
C ILE A 5 7.83 -6.30 -12.55
N LEU A 6 8.67 -6.99 -11.79
CA LEU A 6 8.83 -6.75 -10.34
C LEU A 6 9.31 -5.34 -10.04
N LEU A 7 10.25 -4.81 -10.83
CA LEU A 7 10.76 -3.46 -10.66
C LEU A 7 9.67 -2.40 -10.95
N SER A 8 8.89 -2.59 -12.02
CA SER A 8 7.74 -1.73 -12.33
C SER A 8 6.68 -1.76 -11.24
N LEU A 9 6.30 -2.96 -10.76
CA LEU A 9 5.35 -3.15 -9.65
C LEU A 9 5.85 -2.45 -8.38
N SER A 10 7.13 -2.57 -8.06
CA SER A 10 7.72 -1.94 -6.87
C SER A 10 7.68 -0.41 -6.97
N ILE A 11 7.96 0.17 -8.14
CA ILE A 11 7.89 1.63 -8.35
C ILE A 11 6.44 2.12 -8.19
N ILE A 12 5.48 1.43 -8.82
CA ILE A 12 4.05 1.77 -8.71
C ILE A 12 3.60 1.69 -7.24
N ASN A 13 4.04 0.66 -6.52
CA ASN A 13 3.67 0.49 -5.12
C ASN A 13 4.19 1.63 -4.23
N ILE A 14 5.42 2.08 -4.47
CA ILE A 14 6.00 3.24 -3.77
C ILE A 14 5.21 4.51 -4.07
N ILE A 15 4.83 4.74 -5.34
CA ILE A 15 4.04 5.91 -5.74
C ILE A 15 2.69 5.92 -5.00
N PHE A 16 2.00 4.77 -4.95
CA PHE A 16 0.71 4.69 -4.24
C PHE A 16 0.85 4.96 -2.74
N ILE A 17 1.87 4.42 -2.09
CA ILE A 17 2.14 4.71 -0.67
C ILE A 17 2.36 6.22 -0.48
N ILE A 18 3.19 6.86 -1.32
CA ILE A 18 3.44 8.30 -1.22
C ILE A 18 2.15 9.10 -1.42
N CYS A 19 1.36 8.77 -2.45
CA CYS A 19 0.09 9.42 -2.71
C CYS A 19 -0.86 9.33 -1.51
N THR A 20 -0.96 8.17 -0.86
CA THR A 20 -1.88 8.01 0.28
C THR A 20 -1.44 8.80 1.52
N PHE A 21 -0.13 9.02 1.71
CA PHE A 21 0.44 9.82 2.80
C PHE A 21 0.34 11.33 2.58
N ILE A 22 0.35 11.82 1.33
CA ILE A 22 0.26 13.26 1.04
C ILE A 22 -1.12 13.84 1.39
N PHE A 23 -2.18 13.06 1.17
CA PHE A 23 -3.53 13.52 1.48
C PHE A 23 -3.82 13.39 2.97
N HIS A 24 -4.35 14.47 3.58
CA HIS A 24 -4.75 14.49 4.98
C HIS A 24 -5.69 13.33 5.33
N ILE A 25 -5.42 12.63 6.44
CA ILE A 25 -6.21 11.49 6.90
C ILE A 25 -7.56 11.98 7.43
N GLY A 26 -8.53 12.10 6.52
CA GLY A 26 -9.94 12.39 6.78
C GLY A 26 -10.86 11.67 5.79
N ILE A 27 -12.13 12.10 5.70
CA ILE A 27 -13.13 11.59 4.74
C ILE A 27 -12.79 11.98 3.31
N ASP A 28 -12.15 13.12 3.13
CA ASP A 28 -11.77 13.60 1.80
C ASP A 28 -10.87 12.57 1.12
N TYR A 29 -11.25 12.18 -0.09
CA TYR A 29 -10.56 11.16 -0.89
C TYR A 29 -10.50 9.76 -0.23
N LEU A 30 -11.41 9.44 0.70
CA LEU A 30 -11.46 8.12 1.36
C LEU A 30 -11.50 6.96 0.36
N SER A 31 -12.40 7.02 -0.62
CA SER A 31 -12.54 5.97 -1.64
C SER A 31 -11.25 5.77 -2.44
N LEU A 32 -10.57 6.88 -2.81
CA LEU A 32 -9.29 6.84 -3.51
C LEU A 32 -8.21 6.18 -2.64
N ARG A 33 -8.15 6.56 -1.36
CA ARG A 33 -7.19 5.99 -0.41
C ARG A 33 -7.41 4.50 -0.20
N ILE A 34 -8.66 4.05 -0.08
CA ILE A 34 -9.01 2.62 0.05
C ILE A 34 -8.53 1.86 -1.18
N ILE A 35 -8.80 2.36 -2.40
CA ILE A 35 -8.39 1.71 -3.64
C ILE A 35 -6.86 1.61 -3.71
N PHE A 36 -6.13 2.70 -3.42
CA PHE A 36 -4.67 2.69 -3.46
C PHE A 36 -4.05 1.77 -2.41
N VAL A 37 -4.59 1.75 -1.18
CA VAL A 37 -4.09 0.85 -0.13
C VAL A 37 -4.38 -0.61 -0.49
N ALA A 38 -5.57 -0.92 -1.01
CA ALA A 38 -5.90 -2.27 -1.46
C ALA A 38 -4.98 -2.73 -2.61
N PHE A 39 -4.74 -1.86 -3.60
CA PHE A 39 -3.85 -2.17 -4.70
C PHE A 39 -2.40 -2.34 -4.23
N SER A 40 -1.95 -1.47 -3.33
CA SER A 40 -0.63 -1.53 -2.70
C SER A 40 -0.41 -2.85 -1.93
N LEU A 41 -1.44 -3.30 -1.20
CA LEU A 41 -1.42 -4.58 -0.47
C LEU A 41 -1.31 -5.77 -1.44
N VAL A 42 -2.13 -5.81 -2.49
CA VAL A 42 -2.11 -6.89 -3.49
C VAL A 42 -0.76 -6.95 -4.19
N VAL A 43 -0.24 -5.79 -4.62
CA VAL A 43 1.08 -5.69 -5.27
C VAL A 43 2.20 -6.09 -4.30
N GLY A 44 2.10 -5.68 -3.03
CA GLY A 44 3.05 -6.06 -1.98
C GLY A 44 3.11 -7.57 -1.78
N ILE A 45 1.96 -8.21 -1.57
CA ILE A 45 1.85 -9.67 -1.41
C ILE A 45 2.37 -10.40 -2.65
N TYR A 46 1.94 -9.96 -3.84
CA TYR A 46 2.40 -10.57 -5.09
C TYR A 46 3.93 -10.47 -5.25
N SER A 47 4.51 -9.33 -4.89
CA SER A 47 5.97 -9.11 -4.95
C SER A 47 6.73 -9.92 -3.91
N VAL A 48 6.13 -10.17 -2.73
CA VAL A 48 6.68 -11.11 -1.73
C VAL A 48 6.71 -12.54 -2.29
N LEU A 49 5.64 -13.00 -2.95
CA LEU A 49 5.58 -14.35 -3.51
C LEU A 49 6.55 -14.54 -4.69
N LEU A 50 6.72 -13.52 -5.52
CA LEU A 50 7.48 -13.60 -6.77
C LEU A 50 8.94 -13.10 -6.65
N HIS A 51 9.42 -12.84 -5.43
CA HIS A 51 10.74 -12.27 -5.19
C HIS A 51 11.89 -13.09 -5.84
N GLU A 52 12.88 -12.39 -6.41
CA GLU A 52 14.10 -13.03 -6.94
C GLU A 52 15.30 -12.82 -6.01
N THR A 53 15.32 -11.72 -5.28
CA THR A 53 16.43 -11.36 -4.39
C THR A 53 15.95 -11.10 -2.96
N LYS A 54 16.84 -11.32 -1.99
CA LYS A 54 16.56 -11.05 -0.57
C LYS A 54 16.18 -9.59 -0.32
N GLN A 55 16.76 -8.66 -1.09
CA GLN A 55 16.46 -7.22 -0.98
C GLN A 55 15.03 -6.91 -1.45
N GLN A 56 14.58 -7.49 -2.57
CA GLN A 56 13.21 -7.32 -3.05
C GLN A 56 12.18 -7.90 -2.08
N LEU A 57 12.50 -9.04 -1.47
CA LEU A 57 11.65 -9.64 -0.44
C LEU A 57 11.48 -8.69 0.75
N LEU A 58 12.58 -8.13 1.25
CA LEU A 58 12.57 -7.22 2.40
C LEU A 58 11.77 -5.95 2.09
N LEU A 59 11.98 -5.36 0.90
CA LEU A 59 11.23 -4.18 0.45
C LEU A 59 9.73 -4.47 0.33
N SER A 60 9.36 -5.60 -0.27
CA SER A 60 7.96 -5.99 -0.47
C SER A 60 7.26 -6.33 0.85
N ALA A 61 7.99 -6.94 1.78
CA ALA A 61 7.49 -7.21 3.13
C ALA A 61 7.22 -5.90 3.90
N ILE A 62 8.17 -4.96 3.88
CA ILE A 62 7.98 -3.63 4.50
C ILE A 62 6.79 -2.91 3.87
N ALA A 63 6.70 -2.87 2.54
CA ALA A 63 5.59 -2.24 1.84
C ALA A 63 4.24 -2.86 2.23
N SER A 64 4.18 -4.18 2.37
CA SER A 64 2.95 -4.88 2.79
C SER A 64 2.57 -4.55 4.24
N VAL A 65 3.55 -4.46 5.15
CA VAL A 65 3.31 -4.05 6.55
C VAL A 65 2.81 -2.60 6.61
N ILE A 66 3.40 -1.70 5.82
CA ILE A 66 2.95 -0.30 5.73
C ILE A 66 1.51 -0.23 5.22
N ALA A 67 1.16 -1.00 4.19
CA ALA A 67 -0.20 -1.07 3.68
C ALA A 67 -1.19 -1.56 4.76
N LEU A 68 -0.84 -2.58 5.54
CA LEU A 68 -1.65 -3.05 6.67
C LEU A 68 -1.85 -1.98 7.74
N LEU A 69 -0.79 -1.26 8.13
CA LEU A 69 -0.90 -0.13 9.06
C LEU A 69 -1.81 0.97 8.51
N HIS A 70 -1.72 1.24 7.20
CA HIS A 70 -2.59 2.20 6.53
C HIS A 70 -4.08 1.80 6.59
N ILE A 71 -4.40 0.51 6.48
CA ILE A 71 -5.77 0.00 6.64
C ILE A 71 -6.31 0.31 8.05
N ILE A 72 -5.48 0.13 9.09
CA ILE A 72 -5.87 0.43 10.47
C ILE A 72 -6.19 1.93 10.61
N LEU A 73 -5.34 2.81 10.07
CA LEU A 73 -5.57 4.26 10.09
C LEU A 73 -6.87 4.64 9.38
N ILE A 74 -7.12 4.09 8.18
CA ILE A 74 -8.37 4.32 7.45
C ILE A 74 -9.56 3.86 8.28
N THR A 75 -9.48 2.67 8.88
CA THR A 75 -10.57 2.12 9.70
C THR A 75 -10.87 3.01 10.89
N SER A 76 -9.83 3.52 11.58
CA SER A 76 -10.00 4.47 12.69
C SER A 76 -10.62 5.79 12.25
N ALA A 77 -10.24 6.32 11.09
CA ALA A 77 -10.80 7.56 10.54
C ALA A 77 -12.27 7.39 10.14
N VAL A 78 -12.63 6.25 9.55
CA VAL A 78 -14.04 5.92 9.25
C VAL A 78 -14.83 5.80 10.54
N TYR A 79 -14.28 5.11 11.55
CA TYR A 79 -14.96 4.93 12.82
C TYR A 79 -15.22 6.27 13.52
N SER A 80 -14.23 7.16 13.57
CA SER A 80 -14.39 8.49 14.18
C SER A 80 -15.36 9.40 13.43
N VAL A 81 -15.63 9.12 12.16
CA VAL A 81 -16.56 9.92 11.35
C VAL A 81 -17.99 9.42 11.49
N VAL A 82 -18.16 8.10 11.53
CA VAL A 82 -19.50 7.48 11.54
C VAL A 82 -20.07 7.42 12.95
N TYR A 83 -19.23 7.21 13.96
CA TYR A 83 -19.66 6.86 15.32
C TYR A 83 -19.25 7.85 16.41
N ALA A 84 -18.36 8.81 16.15
CA ALA A 84 -17.99 9.85 17.10
C ALA A 84 -18.59 11.20 16.69
#